data_AF-A0A833AQU1-F1
#
_entry.id   AF-A0A833AQU1-F1
#
_cell.length_a   1.000
_cell.length_b   1.000
_cell.length_c   1.000
_cell.angle_alpha   90.00
_cell.angle_beta   90.00
_cell.angle_gamma   90.00
#
_symmetry.space_group_name_H-M   'P 1'
#
loop_
_entity.id
_entity.type
_entity.pdbx_description
1 polymer ?
#
loop_
_entity_poly.entity_id
_entity_poly.type
_entity_poly.pdbx_seq_one_letter_code
_entity_poly.pdbx_strand_id
1 'polypeptide(L)'
;MTEPTKDQLEKQKLQAEIDKIKAEQRETENRTKFKVLAYVLGGIIGSGTVISVISPILTSKAENAKIEAQSLRVKSELAEAVNDSTKRILILKSQKLERDKQSLLAANDSIKTVQDKLIKQQKDLQTSFAKLNNEYKTLAGQSLRSEQEKRNFQLLAKEAEQRADSLAAQRNDLQAQRQVTEKRGEDIARKDFSVDDGNFLSIDEAKRMIVKKGYFDRNMNPNGNGIKHQYEIKAKGEVLFDRATGLYWQQSGSKNSMHFSEAQNYIADLNRRKFGGFSDWRLPTLEEAMSLMEPKKDGDLYIDSMFDKTQKWIWTADLRVTSQSWIVNFIFGVYDDDVPGGNFYVRAVR
;
A
#
# COMPACT_ATOMS: atom_id res chain seq x y z
N MET A 1 23.05 10.08 25.51
CA MET A 1 21.75 9.61 26.04
C MET A 1 20.71 10.61 25.59
N THR A 2 19.89 10.25 24.60
CA THR A 2 18.83 11.13 24.08
C THR A 2 17.60 11.03 24.97
N GLU A 3 17.07 12.17 25.41
CA GLU A 3 15.84 12.22 26.20
C GLU A 3 14.67 11.59 25.44
N PRO A 4 13.77 10.86 26.13
CA PRO A 4 12.62 10.24 25.49
C PRO A 4 11.72 11.31 24.88
N THR A 5 11.24 11.07 23.66
CA THR A 5 10.30 11.99 22.99
C THR A 5 8.97 12.04 23.74
N LYS A 6 8.21 13.12 23.57
CA LYS A 6 6.90 13.32 24.21
C LYS A 6 5.95 12.11 24.00
N ASP A 7 5.99 11.52 22.81
CA ASP A 7 5.27 10.30 22.42
C ASP A 7 5.72 9.05 23.20
N GLN A 8 7.03 8.90 23.44
CA GLN A 8 7.58 7.79 24.23
C GLN A 8 7.19 7.90 25.70
N LEU A 9 7.14 9.13 26.23
CA LEU A 9 6.71 9.41 27.60
C LEU A 9 5.21 9.14 27.78
N GLU A 10 4.39 9.46 26.78
CA GLU A 10 2.95 9.20 26.77
C GLU A 10 2.65 7.69 26.68
N LYS A 11 3.36 6.96 25.83
CA LYS A 11 3.30 5.50 25.75
C LYS A 11 3.70 4.81 27.06
N GLN A 12 4.74 5.31 27.74
CA GLN A 12 5.15 4.79 29.05
C GLN A 12 4.09 5.03 30.13
N LYS A 13 3.44 6.20 30.13
CA LYS A 13 2.34 6.51 31.07
C LYS A 13 1.13 5.59 30.85
N LEU A 14 0.72 5.40 29.59
CA LEU A 14 -0.38 4.48 29.24
C LEU A 14 -0.05 3.03 29.62
N GLN A 15 1.19 2.58 29.41
CA GLN A 15 1.61 1.23 29.78
C GLN A 15 1.59 1.01 31.30
N ALA A 16 2.04 2.00 32.08
CA ALA A 16 1.97 1.95 33.54
C ALA A 16 0.51 1.90 34.06
N GLU A 17 -0.40 2.62 33.40
CA GLU A 17 -1.83 2.62 33.74
C GLU A 17 -2.51 1.29 33.40
N ILE A 18 -2.13 0.66 32.28
CA ILE A 18 -2.56 -0.71 31.93
C ILE A 18 -2.09 -1.73 32.98
N ASP A 19 -0.85 -1.62 33.44
CA ASP A 19 -0.29 -2.56 34.41
C ASP A 19 -0.95 -2.38 35.80
N LYS A 20 -1.30 -1.14 36.16
CA LYS A 20 -2.12 -0.84 37.34
C LYS A 20 -3.52 -1.46 37.24
N ILE A 21 -4.20 -1.30 36.11
CA ILE A 21 -5.53 -1.90 35.86
C ILE A 21 -5.47 -3.42 35.91
N LYS A 22 -4.42 -4.04 35.36
CA LYS A 22 -4.21 -5.50 35.44
C LYS A 22 -3.99 -5.99 36.87
N ALA A 23 -3.30 -5.20 37.70
CA ALA A 23 -3.11 -5.52 39.11
C ALA A 23 -4.43 -5.45 39.89
N GLU A 24 -5.25 -4.43 39.64
CA GLU A 24 -6.60 -4.27 40.21
C GLU A 24 -7.56 -5.39 39.73
N GLN A 25 -7.45 -5.82 38.47
CA GLN A 25 -8.18 -6.99 37.94
C GLN A 25 -7.79 -8.30 38.64
N ARG A 26 -6.50 -8.52 38.91
CA ARG A 26 -6.05 -9.68 39.68
C ARG A 26 -6.54 -9.66 41.13
N GLU A 27 -6.57 -8.49 41.77
CA GLU A 27 -7.11 -8.35 43.13
C GLU A 27 -8.62 -8.65 43.18
N THR A 28 -9.37 -8.18 42.19
CA THR A 28 -10.82 -8.41 42.06
C THR A 28 -11.18 -9.85 41.69
N GLU A 29 -10.39 -10.53 40.85
CA GLU A 29 -10.50 -11.97 40.62
C GLU A 29 -10.24 -12.79 41.90
N ASN A 30 -9.22 -12.41 42.67
CA ASN A 30 -8.92 -13.04 43.96
C ASN A 30 -10.05 -12.82 44.98
N ARG A 31 -10.65 -11.63 45.02
CA ARG A 31 -11.86 -11.35 45.82
C ARG A 31 -13.07 -12.16 45.36
N THR A 32 -13.19 -12.44 44.07
CA THR A 32 -14.29 -13.25 43.50
C THR A 32 -14.13 -14.74 43.82
N LYS A 33 -12.89 -15.25 43.81
CA LYS A 33 -12.57 -16.59 44.33
C LYS A 33 -12.88 -16.70 45.83
N PHE A 34 -12.61 -15.65 46.61
CA PHE A 34 -13.02 -15.56 48.02
C PHE A 34 -14.55 -15.55 48.20
N LYS A 35 -15.31 -14.92 47.29
CA LYS A 35 -16.79 -14.95 47.28
C LYS A 35 -17.34 -16.36 47.07
N VAL A 36 -16.76 -17.14 46.15
CA VAL A 36 -17.15 -18.54 45.91
C VAL A 36 -16.85 -19.40 47.15
N LEU A 37 -15.70 -19.19 47.79
CA LEU A 37 -15.32 -19.87 49.03
C LEU A 37 -16.24 -19.51 50.21
N ALA A 38 -16.63 -18.24 50.34
CA ALA A 38 -17.56 -17.75 51.36
C ALA A 38 -19.01 -18.21 51.12
N TYR A 39 -19.43 -18.38 49.86
CA TYR A 39 -20.76 -18.92 49.50
C TYR A 39 -20.87 -20.41 49.86
N VAL A 40 -19.78 -21.16 49.68
CA VAL A 40 -19.69 -22.56 50.12
C VAL A 40 -19.69 -22.68 51.65
N LEU A 41 -19.03 -21.76 52.37
CA LEU A 41 -19.05 -21.69 53.84
C LEU A 41 -20.40 -21.19 54.40
N GLY A 42 -21.11 -20.33 53.67
CA GLY A 42 -22.42 -19.77 54.05
C GLY A 42 -23.57 -20.78 54.02
N GLY A 43 -23.42 -21.89 53.28
CA GLY A 43 -24.32 -23.04 53.35
C GLY A 43 -24.31 -23.76 54.70
N ILE A 44 -23.34 -23.47 55.57
CA ILE A 44 -23.14 -24.16 56.87
C ILE A 44 -23.71 -23.36 58.06
N ILE A 45 -23.91 -22.02 57.97
CA ILE A 45 -24.07 -21.16 59.18
C ILE A 45 -25.41 -20.36 59.25
N GLY A 46 -26.23 -20.32 58.20
CA GLY A 46 -27.60 -19.74 58.28
C GLY A 46 -27.72 -18.25 57.92
N SER A 47 -28.91 -17.86 57.43
CA SER A 47 -29.16 -16.75 56.49
C SER A 47 -29.31 -15.33 57.07
N GLY A 48 -29.23 -15.13 58.39
CA GLY A 48 -29.52 -13.84 59.03
C GLY A 48 -28.45 -12.76 58.83
N THR A 49 -27.18 -13.13 58.71
CA THR A 49 -26.05 -12.18 58.57
C THR A 49 -25.74 -11.82 57.10
N VAL A 50 -26.37 -12.52 56.16
CA VAL A 50 -26.04 -12.51 54.73
C VAL A 50 -26.52 -11.24 54.02
N ILE A 51 -27.60 -10.61 54.49
CA ILE A 51 -28.22 -9.44 53.83
C ILE A 51 -27.44 -8.14 54.08
N SER A 52 -26.77 -7.97 55.24
CA SER A 52 -25.97 -6.76 55.52
C SER A 52 -24.60 -6.75 54.82
N VAL A 53 -24.08 -7.92 54.42
CA VAL A 53 -22.76 -8.07 53.77
C VAL A 53 -22.86 -8.10 52.23
N ILE A 54 -24.02 -8.47 51.66
CA ILE A 54 -24.20 -8.58 50.20
C ILE A 54 -24.54 -7.25 49.52
N SER A 55 -25.12 -6.26 50.23
CA SER A 55 -25.46 -4.97 49.62
C SER A 55 -24.25 -4.22 49.01
N PRO A 56 -23.05 -4.19 49.65
CA PRO A 56 -21.84 -3.65 49.04
C PRO A 56 -21.32 -4.45 47.83
N ILE A 57 -21.67 -5.74 47.74
CA ILE A 57 -21.20 -6.66 46.68
C ILE A 57 -21.96 -6.44 45.37
N LEU A 58 -23.24 -6.07 45.42
CA LEU A 58 -24.00 -5.67 44.23
C LEU A 58 -23.46 -4.36 43.62
N THR A 59 -23.05 -3.42 44.45
CA THR A 59 -22.33 -2.20 44.04
C THR A 59 -21.02 -2.54 43.32
N SER A 60 -20.27 -3.55 43.82
CA SER A 60 -19.02 -4.02 43.18
C SER A 60 -19.22 -4.63 41.78
N LYS A 61 -20.39 -5.19 41.45
CA LYS A 61 -20.65 -5.77 40.12
C LYS A 61 -20.87 -4.67 39.07
N ALA A 62 -21.52 -3.57 39.45
CA ALA A 62 -21.67 -2.39 38.62
C ALA A 62 -20.34 -1.64 38.44
N GLU A 63 -19.50 -1.58 39.49
CA GLU A 63 -18.13 -1.07 39.39
C GLU A 63 -17.23 -1.97 38.52
N ASN A 64 -17.35 -3.29 38.62
CA ASN A 64 -16.62 -4.23 37.75
C ASN A 64 -17.01 -4.06 36.27
N ALA A 65 -18.31 -3.89 35.96
CA ALA A 65 -18.75 -3.62 34.60
C ALA A 65 -18.22 -2.26 34.08
N LYS A 66 -18.10 -1.24 34.95
CA LYS A 66 -17.45 0.04 34.60
C LYS A 66 -15.95 -0.13 34.33
N ILE A 67 -15.24 -0.91 35.14
CA ILE A 67 -13.81 -1.19 34.96
C ILE A 67 -13.57 -1.99 33.67
N GLU A 68 -14.45 -2.95 33.35
CA GLU A 68 -14.36 -3.74 32.11
C GLU A 68 -14.62 -2.88 30.87
N ALA A 69 -15.62 -1.99 30.93
CA ALA A 69 -15.89 -1.01 29.87
C ALA A 69 -14.72 -0.02 29.68
N GLN A 70 -14.11 0.46 30.77
CA GLN A 70 -12.90 1.29 30.71
C GLN A 70 -11.71 0.52 30.14
N SER A 71 -11.53 -0.76 30.48
CA SER A 71 -10.46 -1.61 29.94
C SER A 71 -10.62 -1.84 28.44
N LEU A 72 -11.85 -2.10 27.95
CA LEU A 72 -12.11 -2.19 26.51
C LEU A 72 -11.81 -0.88 25.79
N ARG A 73 -12.22 0.25 26.37
CA ARG A 73 -11.97 1.58 25.82
C ARG A 73 -10.47 1.89 25.73
N VAL A 74 -9.69 1.62 26.78
CA VAL A 74 -8.24 1.83 26.77
C VAL A 74 -7.55 0.89 25.77
N LYS A 75 -8.03 -0.35 25.62
CA LYS A 75 -7.52 -1.27 24.59
C LYS A 75 -7.82 -0.78 23.17
N SER A 76 -9.00 -0.22 22.92
CA SER A 76 -9.33 0.37 21.62
C SER A 76 -8.51 1.64 21.34
N GLU A 77 -8.35 2.52 22.33
CA GLU A 77 -7.52 3.73 22.22
C GLU A 77 -6.04 3.37 21.99
N LEU A 78 -5.52 2.33 22.65
CA LEU A 78 -4.17 1.82 22.41
C LEU A 78 -4.02 1.19 21.01
N ALA A 79 -5.00 0.43 20.55
CA ALA A 79 -4.99 -0.15 19.21
C ALA A 79 -5.01 0.95 18.12
N GLU A 80 -5.78 2.02 18.35
CA GLU A 80 -5.84 3.18 17.48
C GLU A 80 -4.53 3.99 17.49
N ALA A 81 -3.91 4.20 18.66
CA ALA A 81 -2.63 4.88 18.79
C ALA A 81 -1.45 4.09 18.17
N VAL A 82 -1.46 2.76 18.29
CA VAL A 82 -0.49 1.87 17.62
C VAL A 82 -0.66 1.91 16.10
N ASN A 83 -1.91 1.93 15.63
CA ASN A 83 -2.23 2.11 14.22
C ASN A 83 -1.76 3.49 13.70
N ASP A 84 -2.01 4.58 14.43
CA ASP A 84 -1.57 5.93 14.07
C ASP A 84 -0.03 6.06 14.04
N SER A 85 0.66 5.48 15.02
CA SER A 85 2.13 5.45 15.05
C SER A 85 2.72 4.68 13.87
N THR A 86 2.10 3.56 13.49
CA THR A 86 2.51 2.75 12.33
C THR A 86 2.27 3.52 11.02
N LYS A 87 1.13 4.22 10.91
CA LYS A 87 0.82 5.14 9.80
C LYS A 87 1.87 6.24 9.67
N ARG A 88 2.27 6.88 10.77
CA ARG A 88 3.32 7.92 10.77
C ARG A 88 4.67 7.39 10.30
N ILE A 89 5.09 6.21 10.77
CA ILE A 89 6.36 5.59 10.34
C ILE A 89 6.33 5.28 8.84
N LEU A 90 5.21 4.75 8.33
CA LEU A 90 5.08 4.44 6.90
C LEU A 90 5.08 5.71 6.04
N ILE A 91 4.36 6.76 6.46
CA ILE A 91 4.37 8.07 5.81
C ILE A 91 5.78 8.67 5.80
N LEU A 92 6.52 8.59 6.91
CA LEU A 92 7.89 9.10 6.97
C LEU A 92 8.84 8.30 6.07
N LYS A 93 8.65 6.97 5.97
CA LYS A 93 9.40 6.12 5.03
C LYS A 93 9.09 6.47 3.58
N SER A 94 7.82 6.65 3.21
CA SER A 94 7.42 7.02 1.84
C SER A 94 7.90 8.42 1.46
N GLN A 95 7.79 9.40 2.37
CA GLN A 95 8.32 10.75 2.16
C GLN A 95 9.85 10.77 2.03
N LYS A 96 10.56 9.89 2.74
CA LYS A 96 12.01 9.75 2.57
C LYS A 96 12.34 9.15 1.20
N LEU A 97 11.63 8.09 0.81
CA LEU A 97 11.82 7.44 -0.48
C LEU A 97 11.56 8.40 -1.66
N GLU A 98 10.50 9.22 -1.57
CA GLU A 98 10.18 10.21 -2.61
C GLU A 98 11.26 11.30 -2.68
N ARG A 99 11.78 11.79 -1.54
CA ARG A 99 12.91 12.73 -1.53
C ARG A 99 14.17 12.14 -2.16
N ASP A 100 14.46 10.86 -1.91
CA ASP A 100 15.60 10.17 -2.50
C ASP A 100 15.41 10.01 -4.02
N LYS A 101 14.18 9.71 -4.49
CA LYS A 101 13.83 9.64 -5.92
C LYS A 101 13.98 10.97 -6.64
N GLN A 102 13.49 12.06 -6.05
CA GLN A 102 13.63 13.41 -6.62
C GLN A 102 15.10 13.84 -6.68
N SER A 103 15.88 13.51 -5.66
CA SER A 103 17.32 13.78 -5.62
C SER A 103 18.09 13.01 -6.70
N LEU A 104 17.71 11.75 -6.97
CA LEU A 104 18.25 10.95 -8.06
C LEU A 104 17.88 11.52 -9.44
N LEU A 105 16.65 11.98 -9.63
CA LEU A 105 16.20 12.60 -10.87
C LEU A 105 17.03 13.87 -11.19
N ALA A 106 17.18 14.75 -10.20
CA ALA A 106 17.97 15.97 -10.32
C ALA A 106 19.46 15.69 -10.61
N ALA A 107 20.02 14.64 -10.01
CA ALA A 107 21.38 14.20 -10.30
C ALA A 107 21.51 13.69 -11.75
N ASN A 108 20.52 12.96 -12.25
CA ASN A 108 20.52 12.45 -13.63
C ASN A 108 20.43 13.58 -14.67
N ASP A 109 19.57 14.58 -14.43
CA ASP A 109 19.47 15.76 -15.28
C ASP A 109 20.77 16.57 -15.30
N SER A 110 21.44 16.66 -14.15
CA SER A 110 22.75 17.30 -14.02
C SER A 110 23.82 16.55 -14.81
N ILE A 111 23.86 15.21 -14.70
CA ILE A 111 24.78 14.35 -15.47
C ILE A 111 24.54 14.52 -16.98
N LYS A 112 23.28 14.53 -17.42
CA LYS A 112 22.91 14.75 -18.83
C LYS A 112 23.41 16.11 -19.33
N THR A 113 23.22 17.16 -18.54
CA THR A 113 23.71 18.50 -18.88
C THR A 113 25.23 18.54 -19.06
N VAL A 114 25.98 17.84 -18.19
CA VAL A 114 27.43 17.72 -18.33
C VAL A 114 27.82 16.92 -19.58
N GLN A 115 27.12 15.82 -19.86
CA GLN A 115 27.33 15.02 -21.08
C GLN A 115 27.14 15.86 -22.35
N ASP A 116 26.08 16.65 -22.43
CA ASP A 116 25.80 17.51 -23.59
C ASP A 116 26.89 18.57 -23.80
N LYS A 117 27.39 19.17 -22.71
CA LYS A 117 28.53 20.11 -22.77
C LYS A 117 29.80 19.42 -23.28
N LEU A 118 30.08 18.20 -22.82
CA LEU A 118 31.27 17.44 -23.22
C LEU A 118 31.21 17.05 -24.70
N ILE A 119 30.04 16.61 -25.18
CA ILE A 119 29.78 16.31 -26.59
C ILE A 119 30.03 17.55 -27.46
N LYS A 120 29.54 18.71 -27.02
CA LYS A 120 29.78 19.98 -27.72
C LYS A 120 31.27 20.32 -27.78
N GLN A 121 31.98 20.26 -26.65
CA GLN A 121 33.42 20.53 -26.60
C GLN A 121 34.22 19.58 -27.51
N GLN A 122 33.86 18.29 -27.54
CA GLN A 122 34.50 17.31 -28.41
C GLN A 122 34.30 17.66 -29.90
N LYS A 123 33.09 18.05 -30.28
CA LYS A 123 32.76 18.46 -31.66
C LYS A 123 33.48 19.74 -32.08
N ASP A 124 33.55 20.72 -31.18
CA ASP A 124 34.24 21.99 -31.42
C ASP A 124 35.75 21.75 -31.59
N LEU A 125 36.34 20.86 -30.76
CA LEU A 125 37.74 20.47 -30.86
C LEU A 125 38.04 19.75 -32.19
N GLN A 126 37.21 18.77 -32.58
CA GLN A 126 37.35 18.06 -33.86
C GLN A 126 37.26 19.02 -35.05
N THR A 127 36.33 19.97 -35.02
CA THR A 127 36.16 20.98 -36.07
C THR A 127 37.38 21.90 -36.16
N SER A 128 37.87 22.36 -35.02
CA SER A 128 39.06 23.22 -34.93
C SER A 128 40.30 22.50 -35.44
N PHE A 129 40.44 21.21 -35.11
CA PHE A 129 41.54 20.38 -35.57
C PHE A 129 41.50 20.14 -37.09
N ALA A 130 40.33 19.84 -37.65
CA ALA A 130 40.15 19.70 -39.08
C ALA A 130 40.48 20.99 -39.85
N LYS A 131 40.07 22.14 -39.31
CA LYS A 131 40.40 23.47 -39.87
C LYS A 131 41.90 23.72 -39.84
N LEU A 132 42.55 23.49 -38.69
CA LEU A 132 43.98 23.67 -38.51
C LEU A 132 44.79 22.77 -39.47
N ASN A 133 44.35 21.52 -39.66
CA ASN A 133 44.98 20.57 -40.56
C ASN A 133 44.83 20.98 -42.04
N ASN A 134 43.67 21.53 -42.42
CA ASN A 134 43.46 22.08 -43.78
C ASN A 134 44.30 23.33 -44.03
N GLU A 135 44.36 24.27 -43.06
CA GLU A 135 45.23 25.44 -43.14
C GLU A 135 46.71 25.02 -43.25
N TYR A 136 47.14 24.03 -42.47
CA TYR A 136 48.49 23.47 -42.56
C TYR A 136 48.78 22.86 -43.94
N LYS A 137 47.88 22.03 -44.49
CA LYS A 137 48.05 21.46 -45.84
C LYS A 137 48.17 22.54 -46.91
N THR A 138 47.39 23.62 -46.78
CA THR A 138 47.39 24.75 -47.71
C THR A 138 48.70 25.54 -47.61
N LEU A 139 49.20 25.75 -46.39
CA LEU A 139 50.47 26.43 -46.11
C LEU A 139 51.70 25.59 -46.45
N ALA A 140 51.66 24.27 -46.26
CA ALA A 140 52.75 23.34 -46.59
C ALA A 140 53.00 23.21 -48.10
N GLY A 141 52.00 23.50 -48.93
CA GLY A 141 52.14 23.65 -50.38
C GLY A 141 52.87 24.93 -50.81
N GLN A 142 53.05 25.90 -49.90
CA GLN A 142 53.83 27.11 -50.12
C GLN A 142 55.24 26.89 -49.54
N SER A 143 56.27 26.97 -50.38
CA SER A 143 57.65 26.49 -50.15
C SER A 143 58.48 27.21 -49.05
N LEU A 144 57.87 27.74 -47.98
CA LEU A 144 58.55 28.60 -47.00
C LEU A 144 58.09 28.32 -45.57
N ARG A 145 58.65 27.29 -44.90
CA ARG A 145 58.68 27.21 -43.41
C ARG A 145 59.86 26.40 -42.87
N SER A 146 60.26 26.76 -41.65
CA SER A 146 61.36 26.15 -40.89
C SER A 146 60.96 24.80 -40.28
N GLU A 147 61.92 23.88 -40.10
CA GLU A 147 61.68 22.59 -39.41
C GLU A 147 61.09 22.75 -38.00
N GLN A 148 61.37 23.88 -37.34
CA GLN A 148 60.82 24.23 -36.03
C GLN A 148 59.29 24.36 -36.06
N GLU A 149 58.72 24.96 -37.10
CA GLU A 149 57.28 25.16 -37.23
C GLU A 149 56.54 23.85 -37.51
N LYS A 150 57.16 22.92 -38.25
CA LYS A 150 56.64 21.56 -38.45
C LYS A 150 56.59 20.79 -37.13
N ARG A 151 57.66 20.87 -36.31
CA ARG A 151 57.72 20.23 -34.98
C ARG A 151 56.66 20.79 -34.03
N ASN A 152 56.50 22.11 -33.99
CA ASN A 152 55.48 22.76 -33.16
C ASN A 152 54.06 22.31 -33.55
N PHE A 153 53.80 22.13 -34.85
CA PHE A 153 52.50 21.66 -35.32
C PHE A 153 52.24 20.19 -34.95
N GLN A 154 53.24 19.33 -35.11
CA GLN A 154 53.16 17.92 -34.68
C GLN A 154 52.92 17.80 -33.17
N LEU A 155 53.54 18.67 -32.37
CA LEU A 155 53.33 18.72 -30.93
C LEU A 155 51.89 19.11 -30.59
N LEU A 156 51.36 20.18 -31.18
CA LEU A 156 49.97 20.62 -31.01
C LEU A 156 48.96 19.55 -31.44
N ALA A 157 49.25 18.83 -32.52
CA ALA A 157 48.41 17.73 -32.99
C ALA A 157 48.34 16.58 -32.00
N LYS A 158 49.50 16.20 -31.44
CA LYS A 158 49.59 15.16 -30.41
C LYS A 158 48.86 15.57 -29.13
N GLU A 159 48.97 16.83 -28.70
CA GLU A 159 48.25 17.36 -27.54
C GLU A 159 46.73 17.39 -27.76
N ALA A 160 46.27 17.74 -28.96
CA ALA A 160 44.85 17.74 -29.32
C ALA A 160 44.26 16.32 -29.31
N GLU A 161 45.00 15.35 -29.84
CA GLU A 161 44.62 13.93 -29.84
C GLU A 161 44.52 13.37 -28.42
N GLN A 162 45.54 13.61 -27.59
CA GLN A 162 45.51 13.24 -26.17
C GLN A 162 44.33 13.87 -25.40
N ARG A 163 43.99 15.11 -25.72
CA ARG A 163 42.85 15.80 -25.09
C ARG A 163 41.52 15.24 -25.57
N ALA A 164 41.40 14.85 -26.83
CA ALA A 164 40.22 14.18 -27.36
C ALA A 164 40.01 12.80 -26.70
N ASP A 165 41.08 12.02 -26.53
CA ASP A 165 41.04 10.73 -25.83
C ASP A 165 40.65 10.88 -24.36
N SER A 166 41.20 11.88 -23.67
CA SER A 166 40.84 12.19 -22.28
C SER A 166 39.36 12.57 -22.14
N LEU A 167 38.79 13.32 -23.08
CA LEU A 167 37.38 13.68 -23.08
C LEU A 167 36.49 12.46 -23.38
N ALA A 168 36.93 11.57 -24.27
CA ALA A 168 36.23 10.32 -24.55
C ALA A 168 36.21 9.39 -23.32
N ALA A 169 37.32 9.32 -22.58
CA ALA A 169 37.38 8.57 -21.33
C ALA A 169 36.42 9.14 -20.26
N GLN A 170 36.39 10.46 -20.06
CA GLN A 170 35.45 11.12 -19.14
C GLN A 170 33.99 10.88 -19.52
N ARG A 171 33.68 10.90 -20.82
CA ARG A 171 32.33 10.60 -21.32
C ARG A 171 31.90 9.18 -20.95
N ASN A 172 32.78 8.20 -21.18
CA ASN A 172 32.49 6.80 -20.89
C ASN A 172 32.29 6.55 -19.40
N ASP A 173 33.10 7.20 -18.55
CA ASP A 173 32.94 7.14 -17.09
C ASP A 173 31.59 7.72 -16.64
N LEU A 174 31.21 8.89 -17.15
CA LEU A 174 29.89 9.49 -16.91
C LEU A 174 28.75 8.61 -17.39
N GLN A 175 28.92 7.91 -18.52
CA GLN A 175 27.91 6.97 -19.03
C GLN A 175 27.78 5.73 -18.13
N ALA A 176 28.90 5.22 -17.60
CA ALA A 176 28.88 4.14 -16.61
C ALA A 176 28.21 4.57 -15.30
N GLN A 177 28.52 5.76 -14.79
CA GLN A 177 27.87 6.33 -13.61
C GLN A 177 26.37 6.48 -13.80
N ARG A 178 25.94 6.94 -14.99
CA ARG A 178 24.53 7.05 -15.36
C ARG A 178 23.82 5.69 -15.38
N GLN A 179 24.44 4.65 -15.94
CA GLN A 179 23.87 3.30 -15.92
C GLN A 179 23.72 2.76 -14.50
N VAL A 180 24.66 3.07 -13.60
CA VAL A 180 24.57 2.69 -12.18
C VAL A 180 23.44 3.42 -11.47
N THR A 181 23.26 4.73 -11.70
CA THR A 181 22.13 5.48 -11.11
C THR A 181 20.78 5.10 -11.70
N GLU A 182 20.69 4.82 -13.00
CA GLU A 182 19.48 4.31 -13.65
C GLU A 182 19.10 2.94 -13.10
N LYS A 183 20.07 2.00 -13.00
CA LYS A 183 19.85 0.69 -12.38
C LYS A 183 19.44 0.81 -10.91
N ARG A 184 20.04 1.73 -10.15
CA ARG A 184 19.64 1.99 -8.76
C ARG A 184 18.23 2.58 -8.67
N GLY A 185 17.84 3.43 -9.61
CA GLY A 185 16.47 3.94 -9.75
C GLY A 185 15.48 2.83 -10.09
N GLU A 186 15.84 1.91 -10.99
CA GLU A 186 15.08 0.71 -11.29
C GLU A 186 14.98 -0.23 -10.10
N ASP A 187 16.05 -0.43 -9.33
CA ASP A 187 16.04 -1.27 -8.13
C ASP A 187 15.21 -0.64 -7.00
N ILE A 188 15.18 0.69 -6.90
CA ILE A 188 14.27 1.43 -6.02
C ILE A 188 12.81 1.26 -6.49
N ALA A 189 12.57 1.38 -7.80
CA ALA A 189 11.26 1.11 -8.39
C ALA A 189 10.84 -0.37 -8.27
N ARG A 190 11.79 -1.31 -8.30
CA ARG A 190 11.54 -2.76 -8.06
C ARG A 190 11.35 -3.08 -6.59
N LYS A 191 11.94 -2.31 -5.67
CA LYS A 191 11.59 -2.36 -4.25
C LYS A 191 10.15 -1.88 -4.03
N ASP A 192 9.68 -0.92 -4.82
CA ASP A 192 8.25 -0.58 -4.95
C ASP A 192 7.41 -1.81 -5.39
N PHE A 193 7.98 -2.72 -6.19
CA PHE A 193 7.36 -3.99 -6.63
C PHE A 193 7.58 -5.21 -5.72
N SER A 194 8.32 -5.07 -4.61
CA SER A 194 8.57 -6.16 -3.66
C SER A 194 8.70 -5.59 -2.25
N VAL A 195 7.64 -4.96 -1.78
CA VAL A 195 7.40 -4.83 -0.34
C VAL A 195 6.34 -5.85 0.03
N ASP A 196 6.78 -6.94 0.63
CA ASP A 196 5.97 -7.98 1.27
C ASP A 196 5.33 -7.44 2.58
N ASP A 197 4.82 -6.19 2.56
CA ASP A 197 4.18 -5.49 3.67
C ASP A 197 2.85 -4.83 3.21
N GLY A 198 1.90 -5.65 2.73
CA GLY A 198 0.49 -5.28 2.55
C GLY A 198 0.08 -4.73 1.16
N ASN A 199 -1.02 -5.27 0.63
CA ASN A 199 -1.68 -4.96 -0.66
C ASN A 199 -1.99 -3.46 -0.88
N PHE A 200 -0.98 -2.61 -1.15
CA PHE A 200 -1.23 -1.26 -1.62
C PHE A 200 -1.28 -1.23 -3.16
N LEU A 201 -2.43 -0.87 -3.71
CA LEU A 201 -2.66 -0.70 -5.14
C LEU A 201 -2.91 0.78 -5.43
N SER A 202 -1.97 1.44 -6.12
CA SER A 202 -2.11 2.86 -6.48
C SER A 202 -3.17 3.09 -7.57
N ILE A 203 -3.62 4.34 -7.73
CA ILE A 203 -4.58 4.72 -8.79
C ILE A 203 -4.08 4.33 -10.18
N ASP A 204 -2.81 4.58 -10.48
CA ASP A 204 -2.22 4.27 -11.79
C ASP A 204 -2.14 2.76 -12.03
N GLU A 205 -1.88 1.97 -11.00
CA GLU A 205 -1.87 0.51 -11.10
C GLU A 205 -3.27 -0.05 -11.30
N ALA A 206 -4.26 0.41 -10.52
CA ALA A 206 -5.65 0.05 -10.71
C ALA A 206 -6.12 0.37 -12.14
N LYS A 207 -5.83 1.59 -12.62
CA LYS A 207 -6.15 2.01 -13.98
C LYS A 207 -5.50 1.13 -15.03
N ARG A 208 -4.19 0.88 -14.91
CA ARG A 208 -3.45 0.02 -15.85
C ARG A 208 -4.01 -1.41 -15.86
N MET A 209 -4.35 -1.95 -14.70
CA MET A 209 -4.93 -3.29 -14.57
C MET A 209 -6.28 -3.36 -15.31
N ILE A 210 -7.20 -2.43 -15.04
CA ILE A 210 -8.54 -2.41 -15.64
C ILE A 210 -8.47 -2.33 -17.15
N VAL A 211 -7.65 -1.41 -17.68
CA VAL A 211 -7.46 -1.23 -19.13
C VAL A 211 -6.83 -2.49 -19.74
N LYS A 212 -5.77 -3.04 -19.12
CA LYS A 212 -5.07 -4.22 -19.61
C LYS A 212 -5.97 -5.47 -19.65
N LYS A 213 -6.86 -5.62 -18.66
CA LYS A 213 -7.79 -6.74 -18.56
C LYS A 213 -9.03 -6.56 -19.44
N GLY A 214 -9.26 -5.36 -19.98
CA GLY A 214 -10.44 -5.05 -20.79
C GLY A 214 -11.73 -4.94 -19.97
N TYR A 215 -11.61 -4.75 -18.65
CA TYR A 215 -12.77 -4.61 -17.76
C TYR A 215 -13.47 -3.29 -18.00
N PHE A 216 -14.80 -3.31 -17.93
CA PHE A 216 -15.60 -2.11 -18.08
C PHE A 216 -15.45 -1.21 -16.85
N ASP A 217 -15.19 0.06 -17.09
CA ASP A 217 -15.36 1.13 -16.11
C ASP A 217 -15.91 2.35 -16.86
N ARG A 218 -17.04 2.90 -16.43
CA ARG A 218 -17.74 3.97 -17.15
C ARG A 218 -16.88 5.20 -17.41
N ASN A 219 -15.93 5.50 -16.53
CA ASN A 219 -15.11 6.71 -16.63
C ASN A 219 -13.74 6.40 -17.22
N MET A 220 -13.09 5.35 -16.74
CA MET A 220 -11.69 5.04 -16.99
C MET A 220 -11.49 4.10 -18.19
N ASN A 221 -12.44 3.22 -18.46
CA ASN A 221 -12.41 2.30 -19.59
C ASN A 221 -13.82 2.04 -20.16
N PRO A 222 -14.48 3.07 -20.72
CA PRO A 222 -15.89 2.99 -21.15
C PRO A 222 -16.13 2.00 -22.30
N ASN A 223 -15.07 1.62 -23.03
CA ASN A 223 -15.12 0.65 -24.11
C ASN A 223 -14.65 -0.75 -23.66
N GLY A 224 -14.44 -0.96 -22.36
CA GLY A 224 -14.14 -2.28 -21.81
C GLY A 224 -15.33 -3.22 -22.05
N ASN A 225 -15.07 -4.42 -22.57
CA ASN A 225 -16.11 -5.38 -22.89
C ASN A 225 -16.53 -6.24 -21.70
N GLY A 226 -15.83 -6.13 -20.56
CA GLY A 226 -16.05 -7.00 -19.41
C GLY A 226 -15.68 -8.46 -19.70
N ILE A 227 -16.15 -9.38 -18.87
CA ILE A 227 -16.01 -10.81 -19.08
C ILE A 227 -17.37 -11.40 -19.45
N LYS A 228 -17.39 -12.28 -20.44
CA LYS A 228 -18.58 -13.10 -20.71
C LYS A 228 -18.64 -14.25 -19.71
N HIS A 229 -19.30 -14.02 -18.59
CA HIS A 229 -19.39 -14.98 -17.49
C HIS A 229 -20.22 -16.22 -17.83
N GLN A 230 -19.97 -17.29 -17.08
CA GLN A 230 -20.69 -18.56 -17.17
C GLN A 230 -20.99 -19.05 -15.76
N TYR A 231 -22.02 -18.47 -15.14
CA TYR A 231 -22.41 -18.75 -13.77
C TYR A 231 -23.14 -20.09 -13.63
N GLU A 232 -22.73 -20.86 -12.63
CA GLU A 232 -23.43 -22.05 -12.16
C GLU A 232 -23.88 -21.87 -10.72
N ILE A 233 -25.15 -22.16 -10.46
CA ILE A 233 -25.71 -22.12 -9.12
C ILE A 233 -25.24 -23.35 -8.33
N LYS A 234 -24.68 -23.12 -7.15
CA LYS A 234 -24.26 -24.13 -6.17
C LYS A 234 -24.95 -23.87 -4.83
N ALA A 235 -24.80 -24.81 -3.89
CA ALA A 235 -25.29 -24.67 -2.51
C ALA A 235 -26.72 -24.12 -2.41
N LYS A 236 -27.66 -24.71 -3.17
CA LYS A 236 -29.08 -24.31 -3.17
C LYS A 236 -29.35 -22.83 -3.49
N GLY A 237 -28.49 -22.17 -4.26
CA GLY A 237 -28.67 -20.75 -4.62
C GLY A 237 -27.71 -19.81 -3.92
N GLU A 238 -27.01 -20.26 -2.89
CA GLU A 238 -26.20 -19.39 -2.03
C GLU A 238 -24.84 -19.02 -2.64
N VAL A 239 -24.35 -19.84 -3.57
CA VAL A 239 -23.02 -19.72 -4.17
C VAL A 239 -23.14 -19.76 -5.69
N LEU A 240 -22.43 -18.87 -6.38
CA LEU A 240 -22.24 -18.92 -7.82
C LEU A 240 -20.82 -19.38 -8.11
N PHE A 241 -20.66 -20.38 -8.96
CA PHE A 241 -19.36 -20.72 -9.56
C PHE A 241 -19.29 -20.10 -10.94
N ASP A 242 -18.32 -19.24 -11.20
CA ASP A 242 -18.11 -18.69 -12.54
C ASP A 242 -17.03 -19.49 -13.27
N ARG A 243 -17.44 -20.21 -14.33
CA ARG A 243 -16.49 -21.00 -15.13
C ARG A 243 -15.48 -20.15 -15.89
N ALA A 244 -15.79 -18.88 -16.17
CA ALA A 244 -14.90 -18.00 -16.92
C ALA A 244 -13.68 -17.57 -16.09
N THR A 245 -13.88 -17.30 -14.79
CA THR A 245 -12.82 -16.86 -13.87
C THR A 245 -12.29 -17.98 -12.97
N GLY A 246 -13.05 -19.07 -12.82
CA GLY A 246 -12.72 -20.15 -11.89
C GLY A 246 -13.00 -19.81 -10.43
N LEU A 247 -13.66 -18.68 -10.15
CA LEU A 247 -13.95 -18.18 -8.81
C LEU A 247 -15.33 -18.63 -8.34
N TYR A 248 -15.48 -18.81 -7.03
CA TYR A 248 -16.80 -18.91 -6.42
C TYR A 248 -17.14 -17.64 -5.69
N TRP A 249 -18.38 -17.21 -5.87
CA TRP A 249 -18.90 -15.98 -5.30
C TRP A 249 -20.08 -16.26 -4.39
N GLN A 250 -20.17 -15.48 -3.32
CA GLN A 250 -21.39 -15.37 -2.56
C GLN A 250 -22.48 -14.75 -3.46
N GLN A 251 -23.54 -15.51 -3.76
CA GLN A 251 -24.62 -15.05 -4.64
C GLN A 251 -25.32 -13.83 -4.04
N SER A 252 -25.59 -13.91 -2.74
CA SER A 252 -26.06 -12.81 -1.91
C SER A 252 -24.94 -12.40 -0.97
N GLY A 253 -24.66 -11.10 -0.88
CA GLY A 253 -23.66 -10.58 0.02
C GLY A 253 -24.20 -10.31 1.43
N SER A 254 -23.54 -9.40 2.15
CA SER A 254 -24.05 -8.91 3.43
C SER A 254 -25.41 -8.23 3.26
N LYS A 255 -26.31 -8.40 4.23
CA LYS A 255 -27.64 -7.78 4.20
C LYS A 255 -27.60 -6.27 4.40
N ASN A 256 -26.67 -5.81 5.23
CA ASN A 256 -26.46 -4.40 5.53
C ASN A 256 -25.06 -4.00 5.05
N SER A 257 -24.91 -2.71 4.74
CA SER A 257 -23.59 -2.11 4.61
C SER A 257 -22.94 -2.01 5.98
N MET A 258 -21.61 -2.09 6.03
CA MET A 258 -20.85 -2.15 7.27
C MET A 258 -19.48 -1.52 7.09
N HIS A 259 -18.83 -1.21 8.22
CA HIS A 259 -17.47 -0.69 8.20
C HIS A 259 -16.48 -1.79 7.79
N PHE A 260 -15.29 -1.43 7.31
CA PHE A 260 -14.29 -2.40 6.82
C PHE A 260 -13.89 -3.45 7.87
N SER A 261 -13.74 -3.04 9.14
CA SER A 261 -13.47 -3.96 10.26
C SER A 261 -14.60 -4.97 10.48
N GLU A 262 -15.86 -4.56 10.30
CA GLU A 262 -17.02 -5.46 10.38
C GLU A 262 -17.09 -6.39 9.17
N ALA A 263 -16.64 -5.93 7.99
CA ALA A 263 -16.53 -6.78 6.80
C ALA A 263 -15.56 -7.95 7.02
N GLN A 264 -14.44 -7.72 7.72
CA GLN A 264 -13.53 -8.80 8.10
C GLN A 264 -14.19 -9.80 9.07
N ASN A 265 -14.99 -9.31 10.03
CA ASN A 265 -15.75 -10.18 10.93
C ASN A 265 -16.81 -11.00 10.19
N TYR A 266 -17.46 -10.41 9.18
CA TYR A 266 -18.41 -11.09 8.31
C TYR A 266 -17.76 -12.26 7.56
N ILE A 267 -16.58 -12.03 6.96
CA ILE A 267 -15.79 -13.10 6.32
C ILE A 267 -15.41 -14.20 7.31
N ALA A 268 -14.91 -13.83 8.50
CA ALA A 268 -14.55 -14.79 9.54
C ALA A 268 -15.73 -15.66 9.99
N ASP A 269 -16.93 -15.08 10.05
CA ASP A 269 -18.16 -15.80 10.38
C ASP A 269 -18.62 -16.73 9.25
N LEU A 270 -18.54 -16.32 7.98
CA LEU A 270 -18.79 -17.21 6.83
C LEU A 270 -17.89 -18.45 6.90
N ASN A 271 -16.61 -18.24 7.19
CA ASN A 271 -15.63 -19.33 7.28
C ASN A 271 -15.89 -20.25 8.46
N ARG A 272 -16.19 -19.69 9.64
CA ARG A 272 -16.54 -20.46 10.83
C ARG A 272 -17.77 -21.34 10.62
N ARG A 273 -18.78 -20.83 9.91
CA ARG A 273 -20.04 -21.54 9.64
C ARG A 273 -19.99 -22.45 8.41
N LYS A 274 -18.85 -22.50 7.72
CA LYS A 274 -18.66 -23.24 6.46
C LYS A 274 -19.74 -22.91 5.41
N PHE A 275 -20.00 -21.61 5.20
CA PHE A 275 -21.04 -21.15 4.28
C PHE A 275 -20.87 -21.78 2.89
N GLY A 276 -21.96 -22.31 2.31
CA GLY A 276 -21.92 -23.02 1.04
C GLY A 276 -21.06 -24.30 1.02
N GLY A 277 -20.65 -24.81 2.19
CA GLY A 277 -19.74 -25.95 2.34
C GLY A 277 -18.26 -25.56 2.43
N PHE A 278 -17.94 -24.28 2.52
CA PHE A 278 -16.60 -23.72 2.30
C PHE A 278 -16.11 -22.84 3.46
N SER A 279 -14.81 -22.82 3.75
CA SER A 279 -14.23 -22.16 4.94
C SER A 279 -13.03 -21.22 4.65
N ASP A 280 -12.86 -20.85 3.40
CA ASP A 280 -11.76 -20.06 2.82
C ASP A 280 -12.30 -18.86 2.01
N TRP A 281 -13.49 -18.38 2.38
CA TRP A 281 -14.04 -17.12 1.90
C TRP A 281 -13.14 -15.95 2.28
N ARG A 282 -13.08 -14.96 1.40
CA ARG A 282 -12.35 -13.70 1.60
C ARG A 282 -13.07 -12.54 0.92
N LEU A 283 -12.62 -11.32 1.21
CA LEU A 283 -12.96 -10.17 0.39
C LEU A 283 -12.30 -10.33 -1.00
N PRO A 284 -12.96 -9.86 -2.08
CA PRO A 284 -12.38 -9.89 -3.41
C PRO A 284 -11.27 -8.86 -3.53
N THR A 285 -10.27 -9.13 -4.36
CA THR A 285 -9.36 -8.08 -4.82
C THR A 285 -10.12 -7.08 -5.70
N LEU A 286 -9.57 -5.90 -5.95
CA LEU A 286 -10.13 -4.94 -6.88
C LEU A 286 -10.23 -5.54 -8.29
N GLU A 287 -9.24 -6.32 -8.71
CA GLU A 287 -9.28 -7.02 -10.01
C GLU A 287 -10.48 -7.97 -10.09
N GLU A 288 -10.70 -8.78 -9.05
CA GLU A 288 -11.82 -9.73 -9.02
C GLU A 288 -13.16 -9.02 -8.93
N ALA A 289 -13.27 -7.97 -8.11
CA ALA A 289 -14.51 -7.21 -7.99
C ALA A 289 -14.86 -6.48 -9.30
N MET A 290 -13.88 -5.91 -9.99
CA MET A 290 -14.06 -5.30 -11.31
C MET A 290 -14.35 -6.32 -12.40
N SER A 291 -13.95 -7.58 -12.23
CA SER A 291 -14.28 -8.65 -13.17
C SER A 291 -15.79 -8.85 -13.29
N LEU A 292 -16.57 -8.55 -12.23
CA LEU A 292 -18.04 -8.66 -12.21
C LEU A 292 -18.76 -7.48 -12.89
N MET A 293 -18.04 -6.44 -13.30
CA MET A 293 -18.63 -5.23 -13.85
C MET A 293 -19.10 -5.45 -15.29
N GLU A 294 -20.40 -5.25 -15.52
CA GLU A 294 -21.02 -5.40 -16.84
C GLU A 294 -21.03 -4.06 -17.61
N PRO A 295 -20.77 -4.03 -18.93
CA PRO A 295 -20.90 -2.80 -19.72
C PRO A 295 -22.33 -2.27 -19.86
N LYS A 296 -23.31 -3.14 -19.65
CA LYS A 296 -24.74 -2.81 -19.71
C LYS A 296 -25.36 -3.06 -18.35
N LYS A 297 -26.25 -2.15 -17.94
CA LYS A 297 -27.03 -2.35 -16.73
C LYS A 297 -28.00 -3.50 -16.90
N ASP A 298 -28.12 -4.28 -15.84
CA ASP A 298 -29.21 -5.22 -15.61
C ASP A 298 -30.03 -4.68 -14.43
N GLY A 299 -31.18 -4.09 -14.75
CA GLY A 299 -31.93 -3.20 -13.85
C GLY A 299 -31.17 -1.88 -13.64
N ASP A 300 -30.94 -1.53 -12.37
CA ASP A 300 -30.25 -0.28 -12.02
C ASP A 300 -28.72 -0.44 -11.84
N LEU A 301 -28.21 -1.67 -11.93
CA LEU A 301 -26.82 -2.00 -11.60
C LEU A 301 -26.06 -2.58 -12.79
N TYR A 302 -24.76 -2.28 -12.88
CA TYR A 302 -23.77 -2.84 -13.81
C TYR A 302 -23.21 -4.17 -13.29
N ILE A 303 -24.10 -5.11 -12.98
CA ILE A 303 -23.76 -6.47 -12.55
C ILE A 303 -24.87 -7.42 -12.98
N ASP A 304 -24.49 -8.64 -13.37
CA ASP A 304 -25.40 -9.70 -13.82
C ASP A 304 -26.57 -9.97 -12.82
N SER A 305 -27.76 -10.27 -13.35
CA SER A 305 -28.97 -10.58 -12.55
C SER A 305 -28.87 -11.85 -11.72
N MET A 306 -27.88 -12.71 -11.97
CA MET A 306 -27.60 -13.87 -11.13
C MET A 306 -27.21 -13.46 -9.70
N PHE A 307 -26.71 -12.24 -9.49
CA PHE A 307 -26.39 -11.72 -8.15
C PHE A 307 -27.56 -10.98 -7.51
N ASP A 308 -27.65 -11.08 -6.18
CA ASP A 308 -28.56 -10.24 -5.40
C ASP A 308 -28.24 -8.75 -5.57
N LYS A 309 -29.28 -7.94 -5.84
CA LYS A 309 -29.16 -6.51 -6.18
C LYS A 309 -29.06 -5.60 -4.94
N THR A 310 -29.05 -6.14 -3.73
CA THR A 310 -28.89 -5.37 -2.48
C THR A 310 -27.49 -4.76 -2.39
N GLN A 311 -26.45 -5.50 -2.81
CA GLN A 311 -25.07 -5.05 -2.70
C GLN A 311 -24.69 -4.13 -3.87
N LYS A 312 -25.10 -2.87 -3.76
CA LYS A 312 -24.89 -1.83 -4.78
C LYS A 312 -23.44 -1.37 -4.91
N TRP A 313 -22.68 -1.51 -3.84
CA TRP A 313 -21.25 -1.26 -3.78
C TRP A 313 -20.60 -2.21 -2.79
N ILE A 314 -19.40 -2.69 -3.08
CA ILE A 314 -18.73 -3.70 -2.26
C ILE A 314 -17.32 -3.29 -1.87
N TRP A 315 -16.93 -3.71 -0.68
CA TRP A 315 -15.55 -3.69 -0.22
C TRP A 315 -14.66 -4.60 -1.06
N THR A 316 -13.42 -4.18 -1.27
CA THR A 316 -12.34 -5.03 -1.78
C THR A 316 -11.25 -5.21 -0.73
N ALA A 317 -10.40 -6.22 -0.88
CA ALA A 317 -9.27 -6.49 0.00
C ALA A 317 -8.06 -5.59 -0.27
N ASP A 318 -7.99 -4.96 -1.44
CA ASP A 318 -6.87 -4.11 -1.83
C ASP A 318 -6.99 -2.74 -1.20
N LEU A 319 -5.89 -2.28 -0.61
CA LEU A 319 -5.79 -0.97 0.00
C LEU A 319 -5.29 0.02 -1.05
N ARG A 320 -5.87 1.21 -1.11
CA ARG A 320 -5.27 2.33 -1.86
C ARG A 320 -4.14 2.95 -1.05
N VAL A 321 -4.44 3.24 0.21
CA VAL A 321 -3.52 3.76 1.23
C VAL A 321 -3.88 3.15 2.59
N THR A 322 -3.08 3.37 3.63
CA THR A 322 -3.18 2.71 4.95
C THR A 322 -4.53 2.83 5.68
N SER A 323 -5.44 3.69 5.21
CA SER A 323 -6.78 3.87 5.79
C SER A 323 -7.87 3.95 4.72
N GLN A 324 -7.57 3.53 3.49
CA GLN A 324 -8.54 3.51 2.42
C GLN A 324 -8.43 2.22 1.62
N SER A 325 -9.57 1.54 1.48
CA SER A 325 -9.70 0.36 0.64
C SER A 325 -10.37 0.75 -0.66
N TRP A 326 -10.08 0.01 -1.72
CA TRP A 326 -10.85 0.17 -2.95
C TRP A 326 -12.27 -0.37 -2.76
N ILE A 327 -13.22 0.26 -3.43
CA ILE A 327 -14.59 -0.21 -3.54
C ILE A 327 -14.98 -0.31 -5.01
N VAL A 328 -15.95 -1.19 -5.30
CA VAL A 328 -16.57 -1.27 -6.61
C VAL A 328 -18.02 -0.84 -6.48
N ASN A 329 -18.45 0.11 -7.30
CA ASN A 329 -19.78 0.70 -7.30
C ASN A 329 -20.56 0.29 -8.56
N PHE A 330 -21.47 -0.66 -8.39
CA PHE A 330 -22.30 -1.18 -9.47
C PHE A 330 -23.43 -0.23 -9.88
N ILE A 331 -23.78 0.81 -9.10
CA ILE A 331 -24.79 1.81 -9.52
C ILE A 331 -24.24 2.66 -10.67
N PHE A 332 -23.00 3.09 -10.51
CA PHE A 332 -22.35 4.02 -11.45
C PHE A 332 -21.44 3.32 -12.46
N GLY A 333 -21.07 2.07 -12.20
CA GLY A 333 -20.24 1.28 -13.10
C GLY A 333 -18.77 1.65 -13.00
N VAL A 334 -18.30 1.92 -11.77
CA VAL A 334 -16.95 2.45 -11.52
C VAL A 334 -16.31 1.79 -10.31
N TYR A 335 -14.98 1.77 -10.26
CA TYR A 335 -14.27 1.65 -8.98
C TYR A 335 -14.05 3.02 -8.35
N ASP A 336 -13.89 3.06 -7.03
CA ASP A 336 -13.60 4.28 -6.28
C ASP A 336 -12.74 3.95 -5.04
N ASP A 337 -12.10 4.95 -4.46
CA ASP A 337 -11.59 4.82 -3.10
C ASP A 337 -12.71 5.02 -2.08
N ASP A 338 -12.65 4.29 -0.97
CA ASP A 338 -13.60 4.52 0.10
C ASP A 338 -13.43 5.91 0.72
N VAL A 339 -14.55 6.49 1.12
CA VAL A 339 -14.55 7.65 1.98
C VAL A 339 -14.27 7.16 3.40
N PRO A 340 -13.29 7.73 4.15
CA PRO A 340 -13.04 7.34 5.53
C PRO A 340 -14.32 7.33 6.37
N GLY A 341 -14.64 6.20 6.99
CA GLY A 341 -15.87 5.99 7.76
C GLY A 341 -17.11 5.61 6.93
N GLY A 342 -16.94 5.30 5.65
CA GLY A 342 -18.02 4.80 4.79
C GLY A 342 -18.44 3.36 5.12
N ASN A 343 -19.72 3.07 4.89
CA ASN A 343 -20.28 1.73 5.05
C ASN A 343 -20.58 1.13 3.68
N PHE A 344 -19.94 0.00 3.37
CA PHE A 344 -20.12 -0.71 2.09
C PHE A 344 -20.53 -2.16 2.35
N TYR A 345 -21.10 -2.80 1.33
CA TYR A 345 -21.51 -4.19 1.46
C TYR A 345 -20.33 -5.14 1.28
N VAL A 346 -20.53 -6.40 1.66
CA VAL A 346 -19.57 -7.46 1.42
C VAL A 346 -20.14 -8.44 0.41
N ARG A 347 -19.35 -8.82 -0.58
CA ARG A 347 -19.61 -10.00 -1.42
C ARG A 347 -18.37 -10.87 -1.39
N ALA A 348 -18.45 -12.02 -0.72
CA ALA A 348 -17.28 -12.87 -0.55
C ALA A 348 -16.93 -13.63 -1.83
N VAL A 349 -15.65 -13.90 -2.00
CA VAL A 349 -15.10 -14.72 -3.09
C VAL A 349 -14.18 -15.80 -2.52
N ARG A 350 -13.92 -16.86 -3.28
CA ARG A 350 -12.91 -17.89 -3.00
C ARG A 350 -12.32 -18.46 -4.28
#